data_AF-A0A9X3PCX6-F1
#
_entry.id   AF-A0A9X3PCX6-F1
#
_cell.length_a   1.000
_cell.length_b   1.000
_cell.length_c   1.000
_cell.angle_alpha   90.00
_cell.angle_beta   90.00
_cell.angle_gamma   90.00
#
_symmetry.space_group_name_H-M   'P 1'
#
loop_
_entity.id
_entity.type
_entity.pdbx_description
1 polymer ?
#
loop_
_entity_poly.entity_id
_entity_poly.type
_entity_poly.pdbx_seq_one_letter_code
_entity_poly.pdbx_strand_id
1 'polypeptide(L)'
;MRIEAGVLERIWRYPSSPPESLPLAEVESRGLLGDRLFAVRDAQGKFGSGKNTRRFRRMPGLLHLRSRYLEDTGEPELLDPSSAAVPDPNAYLRHYLGRDDVGIAREGAISHFDQMPISVLTTATLDWVRSARLVFEDLLLR
;
A
#
# COMPACT_ATOMS: atom_id res chain seq x y z
N MET A 1 1.05 -6.13 34.03
CA MET A 1 -0.25 -5.44 33.89
C MET A 1 -0.54 -5.29 32.40
N ARG A 2 -1.67 -5.79 31.92
CA ARG A 2 -2.08 -5.68 30.51
C ARG A 2 -3.07 -4.51 30.42
N ILE A 3 -2.84 -3.57 29.52
CA ILE A 3 -3.75 -2.45 29.26
C ILE A 3 -4.47 -2.78 27.96
N GLU A 4 -5.80 -2.79 28.00
CA GLU A 4 -6.60 -2.81 26.77
C GLU A 4 -6.63 -1.39 26.20
N ALA A 5 -6.08 -1.23 24.99
CA ALA A 5 -6.00 0.06 24.30
C ALA A 5 -7.16 0.27 23.30
N GLY A 6 -7.93 -0.79 23.01
CA GLY A 6 -9.04 -0.77 22.07
C GLY A 6 -9.21 -2.10 21.33
N VAL A 7 -10.02 -2.05 20.26
CA VAL A 7 -10.29 -3.19 19.37
C VAL A 7 -9.76 -2.92 17.96
N LEU A 8 -9.39 -3.99 17.23
CA LEU A 8 -8.98 -3.87 15.83
C LEU A 8 -10.23 -3.77 14.95
N GLU A 9 -10.38 -2.63 14.27
CA GLU A 9 -11.50 -2.39 13.36
C GLU A 9 -11.21 -2.91 11.94
N ARG A 10 -10.02 -2.65 11.42
CA ARG A 10 -9.61 -3.01 10.05
C ARG A 10 -8.14 -3.33 9.97
N ILE A 11 -7.80 -4.29 9.11
CA ILE A 11 -6.42 -4.67 8.80
C ILE A 11 -6.20 -4.46 7.30
N TRP A 12 -5.07 -3.82 6.97
CA TRP A 12 -4.66 -3.61 5.59
C TRP A 12 -3.27 -4.20 5.38
N ARG A 13 -3.12 -4.97 4.30
CA ARG A 13 -1.84 -5.48 3.79
C ARG A 13 -1.57 -4.86 2.43
N TYR A 14 -0.30 -4.68 2.08
CA TYR A 14 0.17 -4.10 0.82
C TYR A 14 1.00 -5.14 0.06
N PRO A 15 0.40 -6.03 -0.74
CA PRO A 15 1.15 -7.10 -1.42
C PRO A 15 2.20 -6.59 -2.41
N SER A 16 1.78 -5.85 -3.45
CA SER A 16 2.64 -5.23 -4.47
C SER A 16 2.44 -3.71 -4.63
N SER A 17 1.53 -3.14 -3.81
CA SER A 17 0.95 -1.79 -3.88
C SER A 17 0.05 -1.60 -5.10
N PRO A 18 -1.28 -1.37 -4.93
CA PRO A 18 -1.99 -0.87 -3.71
C PRO A 18 -2.58 -1.95 -2.76
N PRO A 19 -3.17 -1.59 -1.60
CA PRO A 19 -3.47 -2.54 -0.51
C PRO A 19 -4.72 -3.41 -0.72
N GLU A 20 -4.80 -4.48 0.07
CA GLU A 20 -5.99 -5.29 0.33
C GLU A 20 -6.45 -5.14 1.79
N SER A 21 -7.75 -5.34 2.03
CA SER A 21 -8.35 -5.43 3.36
C SER A 21 -8.42 -6.89 3.78
N LEU A 22 -8.06 -7.18 5.03
CA LEU A 22 -8.08 -8.54 5.57
C LEU A 22 -8.97 -8.63 6.82
N PRO A 23 -9.69 -9.75 7.03
CA PRO A 23 -10.40 -10.01 8.28
C PRO A 23 -9.45 -10.50 9.39
N LEU A 24 -8.32 -11.10 9.02
CA LEU A 24 -7.30 -11.64 9.90
C LEU A 24 -5.94 -11.53 9.20
N ALA A 25 -4.87 -11.30 9.97
CA ALA A 25 -3.51 -11.36 9.45
C ALA A 25 -2.57 -12.01 10.47
N GLU A 26 -1.69 -12.87 9.98
CA GLU A 26 -0.59 -13.41 10.76
C GLU A 26 0.54 -12.37 10.86
N VAL A 27 1.14 -12.30 12.05
CA VAL A 27 2.29 -11.42 12.34
C VAL A 27 3.51 -12.29 12.52
N GLU A 28 4.53 -12.06 11.70
CA GLU A 28 5.85 -12.66 11.84
C GLU A 28 6.90 -11.60 12.24
N SER A 29 8.15 -12.03 12.40
CA SER A 29 9.26 -11.14 12.78
C SER A 29 9.46 -9.97 11.81
N ARG A 30 9.13 -10.16 10.52
CA ARG A 30 9.22 -9.12 9.48
C ARG A 30 8.03 -8.16 9.48
N GLY A 31 6.88 -8.52 10.08
CA GLY A 31 5.63 -7.74 10.00
C GLY A 31 4.41 -8.61 9.70
N LEU A 32 3.41 -8.06 9.02
CA LEU A 32 2.29 -8.86 8.54
C LEU A 32 2.77 -9.82 7.44
N LEU A 33 2.39 -11.10 7.52
CA LEU A 33 2.77 -12.11 6.54
C LEU A 33 2.34 -11.67 5.12
N GLY A 34 3.29 -11.64 4.19
CA GLY A 34 3.08 -11.23 2.81
C GLY A 34 3.13 -9.70 2.55
N ASP A 35 3.22 -8.87 3.60
CA ASP A 35 3.17 -7.42 3.45
C ASP A 35 4.43 -6.85 2.80
N ARG A 36 4.25 -6.08 1.73
CA ARG A 36 5.30 -5.37 0.98
C ARG A 36 6.43 -6.29 0.48
N LEU A 37 6.16 -7.58 0.30
CA LEU A 37 7.13 -8.49 -0.34
C LEU A 37 7.34 -8.15 -1.82
N PHE A 38 6.41 -7.44 -2.45
CA PHE A 38 6.52 -6.97 -3.81
C PHE A 38 6.30 -5.46 -3.89
N ALA A 39 6.80 -4.84 -4.95
CA ALA A 39 6.56 -3.43 -5.26
C ALA A 39 6.58 -3.19 -6.76
N VAL A 40 5.76 -2.26 -7.24
CA VAL A 40 5.95 -1.65 -8.56
C VAL A 40 7.22 -0.81 -8.54
N ARG A 41 8.12 -0.99 -9.50
CA ARG A 41 9.39 -0.25 -9.63
C ARG A 41 9.54 0.36 -11.00
N ASP A 42 10.20 1.51 -11.08
CA ASP A 42 10.70 2.06 -12.35
C ASP A 42 12.09 1.48 -12.70
N ALA A 43 12.59 1.75 -13.91
CA ALA A 43 13.90 1.27 -14.37
C ALA A 43 15.09 1.81 -13.56
N GLN A 44 14.90 2.86 -12.75
CA GLN A 44 15.90 3.36 -11.82
C GLN A 44 15.80 2.68 -10.43
N GLY A 45 14.91 1.69 -10.29
CA GLY A 45 14.67 0.94 -9.08
C GLY A 45 13.85 1.68 -8.02
N LYS A 46 13.25 2.85 -8.34
CA LYS A 46 12.39 3.59 -7.41
C LYS A 46 11.03 2.93 -7.30
N PHE A 47 10.46 2.93 -6.11
CA PHE A 47 9.14 2.35 -5.84
C PHE A 47 8.03 3.27 -6.34
N GLY A 48 7.07 2.71 -7.08
CA GLY A 48 5.84 3.39 -7.47
C GLY A 48 5.02 3.78 -6.24
N SER A 49 4.54 5.03 -6.21
CA SER A 49 3.80 5.59 -5.08
C SER A 49 2.91 6.76 -5.50
N GLY A 50 2.21 7.35 -4.52
CA GLY A 50 1.52 8.64 -4.67
C GLY A 50 2.43 9.87 -4.49
N LYS A 51 3.69 9.67 -4.07
CA LYS A 51 4.66 10.73 -3.73
C LYS A 51 5.98 10.60 -4.48
N ASN A 52 6.71 11.72 -4.58
CA ASN A 52 8.08 11.75 -5.07
C ASN A 52 9.05 11.95 -3.89
N THR A 53 10.03 11.07 -3.75
CA THR A 53 11.13 11.21 -2.78
C THR A 53 12.42 10.62 -3.37
N ARG A 54 13.46 10.46 -2.55
CA ARG A 54 14.70 9.75 -2.94
C ARG A 54 14.42 8.33 -3.46
N ARG A 55 13.57 7.55 -2.79
CA ARG A 55 13.27 6.14 -3.14
C ARG A 55 11.90 5.92 -3.81
N PHE A 56 11.01 6.92 -3.75
CA PHE A 56 9.66 6.82 -4.31
C PHE A 56 9.50 7.67 -5.58
N ARG A 57 8.79 7.12 -6.55
CA ARG A 57 8.34 7.77 -7.77
C ARG A 57 6.83 7.88 -7.76
N ARG A 58 6.31 9.10 -7.94
CA ARG A 58 4.89 9.31 -8.15
C ARG A 58 4.48 8.71 -9.49
N MET A 59 3.52 7.78 -9.48
CA MET A 59 2.93 7.15 -10.66
C MET A 59 1.42 7.41 -10.65
N PRO A 60 0.93 8.44 -11.36
CA PRO A 60 -0.51 8.71 -11.46
C PRO A 60 -1.28 7.46 -11.93
N GLY A 61 -2.45 7.21 -11.33
CA GLY A 61 -3.26 6.03 -11.62
C GLY A 61 -2.90 4.78 -10.79
N LEU A 62 -1.65 4.63 -10.33
CA LEU A 62 -1.22 3.44 -9.58
C LEU A 62 -2.13 3.13 -8.37
N LEU A 63 -2.56 4.16 -7.63
CA LEU A 63 -3.39 4.01 -6.43
C LEU A 63 -4.86 3.59 -6.72
N HIS A 64 -5.28 3.59 -7.98
CA HIS A 64 -6.61 3.10 -8.37
C HIS A 64 -6.65 1.58 -8.55
N LEU A 65 -5.49 0.93 -8.66
CA LEU A 65 -5.37 -0.52 -8.76
C LEU A 65 -5.53 -1.17 -7.36
N ARG A 66 -5.51 -2.50 -7.32
CA ARG A 66 -5.43 -3.27 -6.07
C ARG A 66 -4.46 -4.42 -6.25
N SER A 67 -3.99 -4.98 -5.14
CA SER A 67 -3.27 -6.25 -5.16
C SER A 67 -3.72 -7.12 -4.01
N ARG A 68 -3.75 -8.44 -4.21
CA ARG A 68 -4.13 -9.42 -3.20
C ARG A 68 -3.28 -10.68 -3.33
N TYR A 69 -3.20 -11.46 -2.27
CA TYR A 69 -2.78 -12.86 -2.43
C TYR A 69 -4.01 -13.73 -2.63
N LEU A 70 -3.90 -14.71 -3.53
CA LEU A 70 -4.70 -15.92 -3.43
C LEU A 70 -3.99 -16.86 -2.45
N GLU A 71 -4.74 -17.70 -1.78
CA GLU A 71 -4.16 -18.71 -0.89
C GLU A 71 -3.08 -19.51 -1.66
N ASP A 72 -1.90 -19.66 -1.03
CA ASP A 72 -0.79 -20.48 -1.50
C ASP A 72 -0.05 -20.08 -2.81
N THR A 73 -0.26 -18.89 -3.38
CA THR A 73 0.42 -18.53 -4.65
C THR A 73 1.84 -17.98 -4.51
N GLY A 74 2.26 -17.53 -3.31
CA GLY A 74 3.58 -16.93 -3.06
C GLY A 74 3.85 -15.58 -3.75
N GLU A 75 3.12 -15.28 -4.82
CA GLU A 75 3.09 -14.00 -5.54
C GLU A 75 1.67 -13.42 -5.51
N PRO A 76 1.53 -12.09 -5.39
CA PRO A 76 0.22 -11.45 -5.39
C PRO A 76 -0.31 -11.20 -6.78
N GLU A 77 -1.63 -11.30 -6.92
CA GLU A 77 -2.35 -10.83 -8.10
C GLU A 77 -2.39 -9.30 -8.10
N LEU A 78 -2.21 -8.70 -9.29
CA LEU A 78 -2.62 -7.34 -9.54
C LEU A 78 -4.07 -7.34 -10.04
N LEU A 79 -4.88 -6.42 -9.54
CA LEU A 79 -6.26 -6.25 -9.95
C LEU A 79 -6.42 -4.89 -10.64
N ASP A 80 -7.22 -4.89 -11.69
CA ASP A 80 -7.64 -3.68 -12.38
C ASP A 80 -8.60 -2.83 -11.50
N PRO A 81 -8.99 -1.61 -11.95
CA PRO A 81 -9.93 -0.78 -11.20
C PRO A 81 -11.33 -1.39 -11.00
N SER A 82 -11.70 -2.41 -11.77
CA SER A 82 -12.93 -3.19 -11.61
C SER A 82 -12.76 -4.41 -10.69
N SER A 83 -11.60 -4.56 -10.07
CA SER A 83 -11.21 -5.66 -9.18
C SER A 83 -11.06 -7.03 -9.88
N ALA A 84 -10.90 -7.05 -11.19
CA ALA A 84 -10.58 -8.26 -11.95
C ALA A 84 -9.06 -8.52 -11.94
N ALA A 85 -8.67 -9.78 -11.76
CA ALA A 85 -7.28 -10.18 -11.82
C ALA A 85 -6.72 -10.00 -13.24
N VAL A 86 -5.52 -9.44 -13.34
CA VAL A 86 -4.87 -9.20 -14.63
C VAL A 86 -3.90 -10.35 -14.95
N PRO A 87 -3.97 -10.97 -16.15
CA PRO A 87 -3.12 -12.11 -16.49
C PRO A 87 -1.62 -11.79 -16.60
N ASP A 88 -1.28 -10.60 -17.11
CA ASP A 88 0.10 -10.09 -17.17
C ASP A 88 0.18 -8.75 -16.44
N PRO A 89 0.55 -8.76 -15.15
CA PRO A 89 0.66 -7.55 -14.34
C PRO A 89 1.62 -6.52 -14.91
N ASN A 90 2.73 -6.95 -15.52
CA ASN A 90 3.74 -6.03 -16.03
C ASN A 90 3.28 -5.36 -17.32
N ALA A 91 2.74 -6.11 -18.28
CA ALA A 91 2.16 -5.52 -19.49
C ALA A 91 0.98 -4.61 -19.14
N TYR A 92 0.12 -5.04 -18.20
CA TYR A 92 -1.00 -4.23 -17.74
C TYR A 92 -0.54 -2.91 -17.11
N LEU A 93 0.43 -2.95 -16.18
CA LEU A 93 0.96 -1.75 -15.53
C LEU A 93 1.55 -0.78 -16.55
N ARG A 94 2.30 -1.28 -17.54
CA ARG A 94 2.92 -0.43 -18.55
C ARG A 94 1.87 0.30 -19.38
N HIS A 95 0.87 -0.44 -19.85
CA HIS A 95 -0.24 0.13 -20.60
C HIS A 95 -1.06 1.12 -19.76
N TYR A 96 -1.48 0.71 -18.56
CA TYR A 96 -2.36 1.49 -17.69
C TYR A 96 -1.71 2.80 -17.20
N LEU A 97 -0.40 2.76 -16.90
CA LEU A 97 0.35 3.91 -16.42
C LEU A 97 0.95 4.76 -17.55
N GLY A 98 0.89 4.29 -18.81
CA GLY A 98 1.53 4.95 -19.95
C GLY A 98 3.06 5.00 -19.83
N ARG A 99 3.68 3.90 -19.38
CA ARG A 99 5.13 3.82 -19.10
C ARG A 99 5.68 2.47 -19.53
N ASP A 100 6.79 2.44 -20.27
CA ASP A 100 7.43 1.17 -20.65
C ASP A 100 8.43 0.67 -19.59
N ASP A 101 8.80 1.53 -18.64
CA ASP A 101 9.89 1.32 -17.69
C ASP A 101 9.45 0.80 -16.32
N VAL A 102 8.23 0.25 -16.22
CA VAL A 102 7.64 -0.21 -14.96
C VAL A 102 7.40 -1.71 -14.91
N GLY A 103 7.44 -2.27 -13.69
CA GLY A 103 7.07 -3.66 -13.41
C GLY A 103 7.02 -3.98 -11.92
N ILE A 104 6.40 -5.11 -11.56
CA ILE A 104 6.38 -5.65 -10.21
C ILE A 104 7.67 -6.44 -9.97
N ALA A 105 8.29 -6.21 -8.82
CA ALA A 105 9.47 -6.94 -8.39
C ALA A 105 9.32 -7.38 -6.94
N ARG A 106 9.84 -8.58 -6.64
CA ARG A 106 10.00 -9.07 -5.27
C ARG A 106 11.08 -8.27 -4.54
N GLU A 107 10.93 -8.16 -3.23
CA GLU A 107 11.92 -7.54 -2.34
C GLU A 107 13.25 -8.29 -2.47
N GLY A 108 14.32 -7.50 -2.63
CA GLY A 108 15.70 -7.97 -2.65
C GLY A 108 16.48 -7.38 -1.47
N ALA A 109 17.72 -6.94 -1.72
CA ALA A 109 18.57 -6.36 -0.67
C ALA A 109 18.03 -5.03 -0.08
N ILE A 110 17.19 -4.30 -0.82
CA ILE A 110 16.59 -3.04 -0.36
C ILE A 110 15.18 -3.33 0.12
N SER A 111 14.92 -3.05 1.39
CA SER A 111 13.58 -3.23 1.94
C SER A 111 12.56 -2.30 1.27
N HIS A 112 11.36 -2.83 1.04
CA HIS A 112 10.21 -2.11 0.51
C HIS A 112 9.44 -1.32 1.59
N PHE A 113 9.74 -1.53 2.88
CA PHE A 113 9.16 -0.71 3.93
C PHE A 113 9.65 0.73 3.84
N ASP A 114 8.73 1.69 4.01
CA ASP A 114 9.09 3.11 4.06
C ASP A 114 9.81 3.44 5.37
N GLN A 115 9.21 3.01 6.49
CA GLN A 115 9.68 3.28 7.85
C GLN A 115 9.65 2.00 8.72
N MET A 116 8.45 1.51 9.02
CA MET A 116 8.23 0.40 9.97
C MET A 116 7.35 -0.69 9.33
N PRO A 117 7.48 -1.95 9.81
CA PRO A 117 6.73 -3.08 9.26
C PRO A 117 5.24 -3.10 9.64
N ILE A 118 4.86 -2.43 10.72
CA ILE A 118 3.48 -2.31 11.17
C ILE A 118 3.23 -0.86 11.58
N SER A 119 2.11 -0.32 11.11
CA SER A 119 1.60 1.00 11.52
C SER A 119 0.24 0.81 12.16
N VAL A 120 0.06 1.34 13.37
CA VAL A 120 -1.22 1.34 14.08
C VAL A 120 -1.81 2.73 14.03
N LEU A 121 -3.07 2.83 13.65
CA LEU A 121 -3.84 4.07 13.65
C LEU A 121 -5.08 3.87 14.53
N THR A 122 -5.33 4.82 15.43
CA THR A 122 -6.49 4.76 16.33
C THR A 122 -7.60 5.69 15.85
N THR A 123 -8.83 5.39 16.25
CA THR A 123 -9.98 6.28 16.01
C THR A 123 -9.77 7.65 16.66
N ALA A 124 -9.15 7.71 17.84
CA ALA A 124 -8.80 8.97 18.49
C ALA A 124 -7.88 9.86 17.61
N THR A 125 -6.88 9.28 16.95
CA THR A 125 -6.03 10.01 16.00
C THR A 125 -6.82 10.48 14.78
N LEU A 126 -7.73 9.64 14.25
CA LEU A 126 -8.58 10.01 13.12
C LEU A 126 -9.54 11.14 13.47
N ASP A 127 -10.13 11.11 14.66
CA ASP A 127 -11.04 12.14 15.14
C ASP A 127 -10.30 13.45 15.36
N TRP A 128 -9.09 13.42 15.93
CA TRP A 128 -8.22 14.58 16.02
C TRP A 128 -7.93 15.21 14.65
N VAL A 129 -7.57 14.41 13.63
CA VAL A 129 -7.34 14.92 12.26
C VAL A 129 -8.60 15.55 11.67
N ARG A 130 -9.78 14.96 11.88
CA ARG A 130 -11.06 15.51 11.41
C ARG A 130 -11.35 16.86 12.05
N SER A 131 -11.18 16.96 13.37
CA SER A 131 -11.39 18.22 14.10
C SER A 131 -10.41 19.30 13.67
N ALA A 132 -9.13 18.97 13.47
CA ALA A 132 -8.13 19.92 12.99
C ALA A 132 -8.44 20.44 11.58
N ARG A 133 -8.96 19.59 10.69
CA ARG A 133 -9.33 19.99 9.33
C ARG A 133 -10.49 21.00 9.31
N LEU A 134 -11.50 20.82 10.17
CA LEU A 134 -12.63 21.77 10.28
C LEU A 134 -12.14 23.16 10.72
N VAL A 135 -11.19 23.22 11.65
CA VAL A 135 -10.58 24.50 12.07
C VAL A 135 -9.82 25.18 10.94
N PHE A 136 -9.14 24.42 10.07
CA PHE A 136 -8.43 24.97 8.91
C PHE A 136 -9.38 25.46 7.80
N GLU A 137 -10.48 24.76 7.54
CA GLU A 137 -11.48 25.19 6.55
C GLU A 137 -12.22 26.46 7.02
N ASP A 138 -12.51 26.59 8.32
CA ASP A 138 -13.11 27.80 8.91
C ASP A 138 -12.17 29.02 8.90
N LEU A 139 -10.85 28.82 8.92
CA LEU A 139 -9.85 29.89 8.84
C LEU A 139 -9.61 30.39 7.40
N LEU A 140 -9.87 29.55 6.39
CA LEU A 140 -9.72 29.91 4.97
C LEU A 140 -10.98 30.54 4.37
N LEU A 141 -12.12 30.47 5.05
CA LEU A 141 -13.40 31.07 4.66
C LEU A 141 -13.70 32.39 5.39
N ARG A 142 -12.73 32.95 6.11
CA ARG A 142 -12.74 34.32 6.68
C ARG A 142 -11.70 35.18 5.98
#